data_AF-A0A517U1T3-F1
#
_entry.id   AF-A0A517U1T3-F1
#
_cell.length_a   1.000
_cell.length_b   1.000
_cell.length_c   1.000
_cell.angle_alpha   90.00
_cell.angle_beta   90.00
_cell.angle_gamma   90.00
#
_symmetry.space_group_name_H-M   'P 1'
#
loop_
_entity.id
_entity.type
_entity.pdbx_description
1 polymer ?
#
loop_
_entity_poly.entity_id
_entity_poly.type
_entity_poly.pdbx_seq_one_letter_code
_entity_poly.pdbx_strand_id
1 'polypeptide(L)'
;MKAAFCKKCKFSLRACFISVTLIAIAAFGIREAALQNQRLSVSSEITLRLHLALLGILAAEDRSPNWRFSNVNDSDGKALSSWRYWTGHNVASYPADSKFAAPWDAAANSLNASSACIAYCIPRLSAATNDRSTTVFAVSGHGSALNTSAPLRISELDSSARDLVVLVEAAGSRVHWMEPGDYSIDNITVNRESKIGDWFAGILQDCVHVAFADGEVWCLSSDTPMLAIEPFLTVDGARRSDRNAMLERYRIGGRHKLDLHELNRYR
;
A
#
# COMPACT_ATOMS: atom_id res chain seq x y z
N MET A 1 10.24 75.81 -8.81
CA MET A 1 10.40 74.36 -8.62
C MET A 1 10.78 74.09 -7.16
N LYS A 2 9.86 73.56 -6.34
CA LYS A 2 10.16 73.19 -4.94
C LYS A 2 10.60 71.73 -4.92
N ALA A 3 11.86 71.47 -4.59
CA ALA A 3 12.38 70.12 -4.41
C ALA A 3 11.78 69.51 -3.12
N ALA A 4 10.97 68.46 -3.28
CA ALA A 4 10.42 67.71 -2.16
C ALA A 4 11.55 66.93 -1.47
N PHE A 5 11.85 67.29 -0.22
CA PHE A 5 12.85 66.61 0.60
C PHE A 5 12.37 65.20 0.95
N CYS A 6 13.02 64.20 0.38
CA CYS A 6 12.76 62.79 0.65
C CYS A 6 13.07 62.49 2.12
N LYS A 7 12.05 62.17 2.93
CA LYS A 7 12.18 61.73 4.32
C LYS A 7 13.05 60.48 4.36
N LYS A 8 14.25 60.56 4.95
CA LYS A 8 15.12 59.39 5.21
C LYS A 8 14.38 58.42 6.14
N CYS A 9 13.93 57.28 5.63
CA CYS A 9 13.44 56.17 6.46
C CYS A 9 14.57 55.68 7.38
N LYS A 10 14.47 55.96 8.68
CA LYS A 10 15.36 55.37 9.68
C LYS A 10 14.87 53.96 9.99
N PHE A 11 15.51 52.94 9.41
CA PHE A 11 15.29 51.57 9.85
C PHE A 11 15.94 51.37 11.23
N SER A 12 15.12 51.05 12.23
CA SER A 12 15.59 50.64 13.56
C SER A 12 16.06 49.18 13.50
N LEU A 13 17.17 48.87 14.17
CA LEU A 13 17.65 47.48 14.32
C LEU A 13 16.56 46.55 14.89
N ARG A 14 15.68 47.07 15.75
CA ARG A 14 14.53 46.32 16.30
C ARG A 14 13.53 45.92 15.21
N ALA A 15 13.26 46.81 14.26
CA ALA A 15 12.37 46.51 13.15
C ALA A 15 12.96 45.42 12.24
N CYS A 16 14.29 45.40 12.08
CA CYS A 16 14.97 44.33 11.34
C CYS A 16 14.80 42.96 12.03
N PHE A 17 15.07 42.86 13.34
CA PHE A 17 14.91 41.61 14.08
C PHE A 17 13.47 41.06 14.04
N ILE A 18 12.48 41.94 14.19
CA ILE A 18 11.06 41.54 14.13
C ILE A 18 10.73 41.00 12.73
N SER A 19 11.10 41.72 11.67
CA SER A 19 10.83 41.27 10.29
C SER A 19 11.49 39.94 9.98
N VAL A 20 12.77 39.75 10.35
CA VAL A 20 13.47 38.48 10.14
C VAL A 20 12.79 37.33 10.89
N THR A 21 12.37 37.57 12.13
CA THR A 21 11.67 36.56 12.94
C THR A 21 10.33 36.16 12.30
N LEU A 22 9.54 37.13 11.82
CA LEU A 22 8.27 36.86 11.15
C LEU A 22 8.47 36.09 9.83
N ILE A 23 9.48 36.46 9.05
CA ILE A 23 9.83 35.72 7.81
C ILE A 23 10.23 34.28 8.13
N ALA A 24 11.03 34.06 9.19
CA ALA A 24 11.43 32.72 9.60
C ALA A 24 10.23 31.86 10.03
N ILE A 25 9.31 32.42 10.82
CA ILE A 25 8.07 31.74 11.23
C ILE A 25 7.21 31.40 10.01
N ALA A 26 7.02 32.34 9.08
CA ALA A 26 6.26 32.13 7.87
C ALA A 26 6.90 31.05 6.97
N ALA A 27 8.21 31.11 6.77
CA ALA A 27 8.95 30.11 5.99
C ALA A 27 8.86 28.71 6.62
N PHE A 28 8.96 28.62 7.94
CA PHE A 28 8.75 27.37 8.68
C PHE A 28 7.33 26.83 8.46
N GLY A 29 6.30 27.67 8.64
CA GLY A 29 4.91 27.27 8.42
C GLY A 29 4.62 26.80 6.99
N ILE A 30 5.16 27.49 5.98
CA ILE A 30 5.03 27.09 4.57
C ILE A 30 5.71 25.74 4.32
N ARG A 31 6.90 25.53 4.89
CA ARG A 31 7.63 24.26 4.75
C ARG A 31 6.86 23.10 5.38
N GLU A 32 6.38 23.24 6.60
CA GLU A 32 5.60 22.20 7.28
C GLU A 32 4.31 21.88 6.53
N ALA A 33 3.59 22.91 6.04
CA ALA A 33 2.40 22.71 5.21
C ALA A 33 2.73 21.96 3.90
N ALA A 34 3.86 22.30 3.25
CA ALA A 34 4.31 21.61 2.04
C ALA A 34 4.66 20.14 2.31
N LEU A 35 5.36 19.84 3.41
CA LEU A 35 5.70 18.47 3.82
C LEU A 35 4.44 17.66 4.15
N GLN A 36 3.48 18.25 4.87
CA GLN A 36 2.22 17.59 5.18
C GLN A 36 1.39 17.30 3.92
N ASN A 37 1.31 18.25 2.99
CA ASN A 37 0.65 18.03 1.70
C ASN A 37 1.32 16.93 0.88
N GLN A 38 2.66 16.87 0.89
CA GLN A 38 3.40 15.79 0.24
C GLN A 38 3.08 14.43 0.88
N ARG A 39 3.08 14.34 2.21
CA ARG A 39 2.72 13.12 2.95
C ARG A 39 1.29 12.66 2.62
N LEU A 40 0.32 13.57 2.61
CA LEU A 40 -1.06 13.27 2.26
C LEU A 40 -1.20 12.78 0.81
N SER A 41 -0.47 13.41 -0.12
CA SER A 41 -0.43 12.98 -1.53
C SER A 41 0.12 11.56 -1.67
N VAL A 42 1.21 11.24 -0.97
CA VAL A 42 1.83 9.90 -1.01
C VAL A 42 0.93 8.85 -0.35
N SER A 43 0.36 9.15 0.82
CA SER A 43 -0.62 8.27 1.50
C SER A 43 -1.84 7.98 0.62
N SER A 44 -2.36 9.00 -0.07
CA SER A 44 -3.47 8.84 -1.01
C SER A 44 -3.09 7.94 -2.18
N GLU A 45 -1.88 8.07 -2.71
CA GLU A 45 -1.38 7.22 -3.79
C GLU A 45 -1.25 5.76 -3.34
N ILE A 46 -0.66 5.49 -2.17
CA ILE A 46 -0.54 4.13 -1.60
C ILE A 46 -1.93 3.52 -1.40
N THR A 47 -2.85 4.28 -0.81
CA THR A 47 -4.23 3.86 -0.58
C THR A 47 -4.92 3.47 -1.89
N LEU A 48 -4.74 4.28 -2.94
CA LEU A 48 -5.24 3.96 -4.27
C LEU A 48 -4.65 2.65 -4.82
N ARG A 49 -3.33 2.40 -4.65
CA ARG A 49 -2.70 1.14 -5.10
C ARG A 49 -3.28 -0.08 -4.40
N LEU A 50 -3.43 -0.02 -3.08
CA LEU A 50 -4.02 -1.11 -2.29
C LEU A 50 -5.47 -1.38 -2.69
N HIS A 51 -6.27 -0.33 -2.92
CA HIS A 51 -7.63 -0.48 -3.45
C HIS A 51 -7.65 -1.10 -4.85
N LEU A 52 -6.81 -0.61 -5.77
CA LEU A 52 -6.71 -1.19 -7.12
C LEU A 52 -6.30 -2.66 -7.06
N ALA A 53 -5.32 -3.01 -6.23
CA ALA A 53 -4.90 -4.39 -6.05
C ALA A 53 -6.06 -5.28 -5.56
N LEU A 54 -6.81 -4.83 -4.55
CA LEU A 54 -7.97 -5.56 -4.04
C LEU A 54 -9.07 -5.72 -5.10
N LEU A 55 -9.36 -4.66 -5.85
CA LEU A 55 -10.32 -4.72 -6.97
C LEU A 55 -9.86 -5.71 -8.05
N GLY A 56 -8.56 -5.76 -8.35
CA GLY A 56 -8.00 -6.71 -9.30
C GLY A 56 -8.17 -8.16 -8.87
N ILE A 57 -8.06 -8.42 -7.56
CA ILE A 57 -8.32 -9.74 -6.96
C ILE A 57 -9.80 -10.09 -7.11
N LEU A 58 -10.71 -9.20 -6.66
CA LEU A 58 -12.15 -9.44 -6.75
C LEU A 58 -12.62 -9.63 -8.20
N ALA A 59 -12.08 -8.85 -9.15
CA ALA A 59 -12.36 -9.03 -10.57
C ALA A 59 -11.83 -10.36 -11.14
N ALA A 60 -10.69 -10.85 -10.65
CA ALA A 60 -10.17 -12.16 -11.05
C ALA A 60 -11.02 -13.31 -10.49
N GLU A 61 -11.47 -13.20 -9.24
CA GLU A 61 -12.38 -14.18 -8.62
C GLU A 61 -13.72 -14.27 -9.36
N ASP A 62 -14.24 -13.13 -9.83
CA ASP A 62 -15.50 -13.06 -10.58
C ASP A 62 -15.35 -13.66 -12.00
N ARG A 63 -14.25 -13.34 -12.69
CA ARG A 63 -13.97 -13.85 -14.04
C ARG A 63 -13.69 -15.35 -14.08
N SER A 64 -13.06 -15.89 -13.04
CA SER A 64 -12.67 -17.29 -12.99
C SER A 64 -13.08 -17.90 -11.64
N PRO A 65 -14.23 -18.59 -11.58
CA PRO A 65 -14.72 -19.22 -10.34
C PRO A 65 -13.76 -20.23 -9.72
N ASN A 66 -12.86 -20.79 -10.54
CA ASN A 66 -11.82 -21.74 -10.11
C ASN A 66 -10.49 -21.07 -9.78
N TRP A 67 -10.30 -19.80 -10.15
CA TRP A 67 -9.13 -19.06 -9.71
C TRP A 67 -9.20 -18.86 -8.20
N ARG A 68 -8.01 -18.90 -7.60
CA ARG A 68 -7.81 -18.75 -6.18
C ARG A 68 -6.72 -17.71 -6.00
N PHE A 69 -6.83 -16.93 -4.93
CA PHE A 69 -5.83 -15.93 -4.62
C PHE A 69 -4.53 -16.66 -4.25
N SER A 70 -3.65 -16.85 -5.24
CA SER A 70 -2.39 -17.57 -5.11
C SER A 70 -1.43 -17.19 -6.25
N ASN A 71 -0.16 -17.52 -6.07
CA ASN A 71 0.79 -17.53 -7.19
C ASN A 71 0.40 -18.59 -8.22
N VAL A 72 0.83 -18.40 -9.46
CA VAL A 72 0.71 -19.43 -10.51
C VAL A 72 1.89 -20.36 -10.36
N ASN A 73 1.64 -21.65 -10.17
CA ASN A 73 2.69 -22.66 -10.03
C ASN A 73 2.69 -23.60 -11.24
N ASP A 74 3.85 -24.19 -11.55
CA ASP A 74 3.96 -25.30 -12.49
C ASP A 74 3.50 -26.63 -11.87
N SER A 75 3.63 -27.72 -12.63
CA SER A 75 3.27 -29.07 -12.18
C SER A 75 4.07 -29.56 -10.97
N ASP A 76 5.25 -28.99 -10.73
CA ASP A 76 6.13 -29.34 -9.62
C ASP A 76 5.90 -28.43 -8.40
N GLY A 77 4.92 -27.50 -8.50
CA GLY A 77 4.59 -26.55 -7.45
C GLY A 77 5.53 -25.34 -7.39
N LYS A 78 6.45 -25.18 -8.35
CA LYS A 78 7.32 -24.01 -8.40
C LYS A 78 6.54 -22.81 -8.93
N ALA A 79 6.63 -21.69 -8.22
CA ALA A 79 5.96 -20.47 -8.63
C ALA A 79 6.55 -19.89 -9.91
N LEU A 80 5.70 -19.76 -10.93
CA LEU A 80 6.00 -19.18 -12.23
C LEU A 80 5.80 -17.66 -12.22
N SER A 81 4.72 -17.18 -11.60
CA SER A 81 4.40 -15.75 -11.53
C SER A 81 3.54 -15.40 -10.32
N SER A 82 3.59 -14.12 -9.94
CA SER A 82 2.81 -13.59 -8.82
C SER A 82 1.32 -13.52 -9.15
N TRP A 83 0.48 -13.55 -8.11
CA TRP A 83 -0.93 -13.19 -8.24
C TRP A 83 -1.12 -11.81 -8.88
N ARG A 84 -0.20 -10.87 -8.61
CA ARG A 84 -0.18 -9.51 -9.17
C ARG A 84 -0.12 -9.54 -10.69
N TYR A 85 0.64 -10.46 -11.29
CA TYR A 85 0.69 -10.60 -12.75
C TYR A 85 -0.67 -11.00 -13.34
N TRP A 86 -1.33 -11.95 -12.68
CA TRP A 86 -2.65 -12.42 -13.08
C TRP A 86 -3.71 -11.32 -12.95
N THR A 87 -3.79 -10.68 -11.78
CA THR A 87 -4.79 -9.66 -11.47
C THR A 87 -4.51 -8.32 -12.17
N GLY A 88 -3.27 -8.07 -12.58
CA GLY A 88 -2.86 -6.84 -13.27
C GLY A 88 -3.68 -6.55 -14.52
N HIS A 89 -4.13 -7.59 -15.23
CA HIS A 89 -4.97 -7.47 -16.43
C HIS A 89 -6.38 -6.93 -16.15
N ASN A 90 -6.81 -6.92 -14.89
CA ASN A 90 -8.11 -6.38 -14.49
C ASN A 90 -8.04 -4.89 -14.10
N VAL A 91 -6.85 -4.39 -13.81
CA VAL A 91 -6.64 -3.06 -13.19
C VAL A 91 -5.69 -2.17 -13.97
N ALA A 92 -5.04 -2.73 -14.99
CA ALA A 92 -4.15 -2.01 -15.89
C ALA A 92 -4.28 -2.58 -17.31
N SER A 93 -4.06 -1.72 -18.29
CA SER A 93 -4.07 -2.10 -19.71
C SER A 93 -2.76 -2.81 -20.06
N TYR A 94 -2.79 -4.14 -20.08
CA TYR A 94 -1.67 -4.97 -20.51
C TYR A 94 -1.90 -5.61 -21.88
N PRO A 95 -0.81 -5.95 -22.60
CA PRO A 95 -0.88 -6.77 -23.80
C PRO A 95 -1.72 -8.04 -23.58
N ALA A 96 -2.58 -8.35 -24.54
CA ALA A 96 -3.49 -9.51 -24.47
C ALA A 96 -2.76 -10.87 -24.57
N ASP A 97 -1.47 -10.89 -24.90
CA ASP A 97 -0.68 -12.07 -25.23
C ASP A 97 0.13 -12.65 -24.06
N SER A 98 -0.09 -12.16 -22.84
CA SER A 98 0.53 -12.65 -21.59
C SER A 98 0.58 -14.18 -21.47
N LYS A 99 1.77 -14.72 -21.15
CA LYS A 99 2.00 -16.17 -21.02
C LYS A 99 2.10 -16.55 -19.54
N PHE A 100 0.96 -16.68 -18.88
CA PHE A 100 0.90 -17.05 -17.46
C PHE A 100 1.44 -18.45 -17.15
N ALA A 101 1.44 -19.36 -18.13
CA ALA A 101 1.99 -20.71 -18.00
C ALA A 101 3.53 -20.76 -18.14
N ALA A 102 4.17 -19.61 -18.42
CA ALA A 102 5.63 -19.48 -18.45
C ALA A 102 6.10 -18.69 -17.23
N PRO A 103 7.38 -18.86 -16.80
CA PRO A 103 7.98 -18.00 -15.79
C PRO A 103 7.83 -16.52 -16.12
N TRP A 104 7.65 -15.69 -15.09
CA TRP A 104 7.44 -14.25 -15.24
C TRP A 104 8.59 -13.54 -15.96
N ASP A 105 9.81 -14.06 -15.83
CA ASP A 105 11.06 -13.57 -16.42
C ASP A 105 11.40 -14.25 -17.76
N ALA A 106 10.53 -15.12 -18.28
CA ALA A 106 10.74 -15.75 -19.58
C ALA A 106 10.71 -14.71 -20.72
N ALA A 107 11.43 -15.00 -21.81
CA ALA A 107 11.48 -14.12 -22.99
C ALA A 107 10.08 -13.77 -23.55
N ALA A 108 9.13 -14.71 -23.47
CA ALA A 108 7.74 -14.51 -23.89
C ALA A 108 6.97 -13.49 -23.03
N ASN A 109 7.45 -13.18 -21.82
CA ASN A 109 6.87 -12.20 -20.91
C ASN A 109 7.70 -10.90 -20.84
N SER A 110 8.74 -10.76 -21.66
CA SER A 110 9.67 -9.62 -21.62
C SER A 110 9.02 -8.25 -21.80
N LEU A 111 7.94 -8.16 -22.60
CA LEU A 111 7.19 -6.91 -22.77
C LEU A 111 6.54 -6.47 -21.45
N ASN A 112 5.94 -7.41 -20.71
CA ASN A 112 5.34 -7.13 -19.40
C ASN A 112 6.42 -6.88 -18.34
N ALA A 113 7.49 -7.69 -18.32
CA ALA A 113 8.61 -7.54 -17.40
C ALA A 113 9.43 -6.27 -17.62
N SER A 114 9.27 -5.60 -18.77
CA SER A 114 9.89 -4.31 -19.05
C SER A 114 9.06 -3.11 -18.58
N SER A 115 7.84 -3.34 -18.10
CA SER A 115 6.88 -2.30 -17.71
C SER A 115 6.62 -2.30 -16.21
N ALA A 116 6.43 -1.11 -15.62
CA ALA A 116 5.94 -0.97 -14.25
C ALA A 116 4.41 -1.10 -14.22
N CYS A 117 3.86 -1.74 -13.18
CA CYS A 117 2.42 -1.81 -12.99
C CYS A 117 1.90 -0.66 -12.18
N ILE A 118 1.02 0.16 -12.75
CA ILE A 118 0.38 1.26 -12.03
C ILE A 118 -0.44 0.78 -10.82
N ALA A 119 -0.85 -0.50 -10.73
CA ALA A 119 -1.56 -1.00 -9.54
C ALA A 119 -0.63 -1.43 -8.40
N TYR A 120 0.62 -1.78 -8.69
CA TYR A 120 1.52 -2.41 -7.71
C TYR A 120 2.83 -1.62 -7.46
N CYS A 121 3.22 -0.77 -8.41
CA CYS A 121 4.41 0.05 -8.35
C CYS A 121 4.03 1.51 -8.03
N ILE A 122 4.92 2.20 -7.32
CA ILE A 122 4.82 3.65 -7.09
C ILE A 122 6.08 4.32 -7.65
N PRO A 123 6.07 4.75 -8.92
CA PRO A 123 7.26 5.26 -9.60
C PRO A 123 7.87 6.49 -8.93
N ARG A 124 7.04 7.34 -8.29
CA ARG A 124 7.47 8.61 -7.68
C ARG A 124 8.40 8.44 -6.47
N LEU A 125 8.46 7.25 -5.89
CA LEU A 125 9.29 6.96 -4.72
C LEU A 125 10.70 6.51 -5.10
N SER A 126 10.89 6.07 -6.34
CA SER A 126 12.20 5.68 -6.83
C SER A 126 12.82 6.86 -7.58
N ALA A 127 14.06 7.21 -7.23
CA ALA A 127 14.85 8.12 -8.05
C ALA A 127 15.09 7.54 -9.47
N ALA A 128 14.94 6.22 -9.62
CA ALA A 128 15.00 5.55 -10.91
C ALA A 128 13.63 5.57 -11.58
N THR A 129 13.56 6.17 -12.77
CA THR A 129 12.35 6.24 -13.61
C THR A 129 11.85 4.86 -14.09
N ASN A 130 12.62 3.78 -13.85
CA ASN A 130 12.35 2.42 -14.31
C ASN A 130 12.19 1.41 -13.17
N ASP A 131 11.81 1.85 -11.97
CA ASP A 131 11.55 0.92 -10.87
C ASP A 131 10.28 0.11 -11.12
N ARG A 132 10.45 -1.21 -11.21
CA ARG A 132 9.39 -2.20 -11.41
C ARG A 132 9.14 -3.03 -10.15
N SER A 133 9.69 -2.58 -9.02
CA SER A 133 9.50 -3.25 -7.75
C SER A 133 8.06 -3.03 -7.28
N THR A 134 7.44 -4.06 -6.72
CA THR A 134 6.13 -3.92 -6.09
C THR A 134 6.26 -3.27 -4.72
N THR A 135 5.25 -2.47 -4.40
CA THR A 135 5.01 -1.91 -3.07
C THR A 135 3.82 -2.55 -2.38
N VAL A 136 3.12 -3.47 -3.06
CA VAL A 136 1.92 -4.16 -2.57
C VAL A 136 2.21 -5.65 -2.42
N PHE A 137 2.02 -6.15 -1.22
CA PHE A 137 2.24 -7.55 -0.87
C PHE A 137 1.00 -8.14 -0.23
N ALA A 138 0.76 -9.42 -0.48
CA ALA A 138 -0.26 -10.18 0.25
C ALA A 138 0.30 -10.70 1.58
N VAL A 139 -0.60 -10.99 2.51
CA VAL A 139 -0.29 -11.79 3.69
C VAL A 139 -0.69 -13.24 3.42
N SER A 140 0.30 -14.13 3.48
CA SER A 140 0.22 -15.54 3.12
C SER A 140 0.50 -16.45 4.31
N GLY A 141 0.14 -17.73 4.20
CA GLY A 141 0.42 -18.72 5.24
C GLY A 141 -0.85 -19.32 5.84
N HIS A 142 -0.66 -20.15 6.87
CA HIS A 142 -1.78 -20.89 7.46
C HIS A 142 -2.82 -19.93 8.05
N GLY A 143 -4.08 -20.11 7.65
CA GLY A 143 -5.22 -19.31 8.13
C GLY A 143 -5.37 -17.93 7.49
N SER A 144 -4.48 -17.51 6.58
CA SER A 144 -4.66 -16.28 5.79
C SER A 144 -5.61 -16.49 4.60
N ALA A 145 -6.00 -15.41 3.90
CA ALA A 145 -6.72 -15.53 2.63
C ALA A 145 -5.86 -16.18 1.53
N LEU A 146 -4.56 -15.81 1.47
CA LEU A 146 -3.57 -16.38 0.55
C LEU A 146 -2.90 -17.63 1.15
N ASN A 147 -3.72 -18.61 1.55
CA ASN A 147 -3.23 -19.89 2.02
C ASN A 147 -3.04 -20.85 0.84
N THR A 148 -1.81 -21.27 0.56
CA THR A 148 -1.50 -22.16 -0.58
C THR A 148 -2.17 -23.54 -0.48
N SER A 149 -2.46 -24.01 0.74
CA SER A 149 -3.09 -25.32 0.99
C SER A 149 -4.62 -25.29 0.92
N ALA A 150 -5.23 -24.14 1.20
CA ALA A 150 -6.68 -23.95 1.24
C ALA A 150 -7.02 -22.48 0.95
N PRO A 151 -6.81 -22.01 -0.28
CA PRO A 151 -7.01 -20.60 -0.60
C PRO A 151 -8.49 -20.26 -0.55
N LEU A 152 -8.80 -19.17 0.13
CA LEU A 152 -10.16 -18.65 0.27
C LEU A 152 -10.38 -17.51 -0.69
N ARG A 153 -11.58 -17.42 -1.26
CA ARG A 153 -11.98 -16.24 -2.01
C ARG A 153 -12.35 -15.14 -1.02
N ILE A 154 -11.91 -13.92 -1.30
CA ILE A 154 -12.28 -12.75 -0.48
C ILE A 154 -13.80 -12.57 -0.52
N SER A 155 -14.42 -12.86 -1.67
CA SER A 155 -15.88 -12.84 -1.84
C SER A 155 -16.64 -13.91 -1.03
N GLU A 156 -15.96 -14.94 -0.52
CA GLU A 156 -16.55 -15.99 0.32
C GLU A 156 -16.44 -15.69 1.82
N LEU A 157 -15.72 -14.63 2.20
CA LEU A 157 -15.59 -14.23 3.59
C LEU A 157 -16.93 -13.68 4.10
N ASP A 158 -17.38 -14.24 5.22
CA ASP A 158 -18.55 -13.74 5.93
C ASP A 158 -18.28 -12.36 6.56
N SER A 159 -19.34 -11.72 7.06
CA SER A 159 -19.22 -10.38 7.67
C SER A 159 -18.32 -10.32 8.89
N SER A 160 -18.06 -11.43 9.57
CA SER A 160 -17.18 -11.48 10.75
C SER A 160 -15.70 -11.55 10.38
N ALA A 161 -15.36 -11.97 9.16
CA ALA A 161 -13.97 -12.01 8.66
C ALA A 161 -13.57 -10.75 7.86
N ARG A 162 -14.40 -9.71 7.86
CA ARG A 162 -14.19 -8.45 7.13
C ARG A 162 -12.95 -7.66 7.57
N ASP A 163 -12.55 -7.83 8.81
CA ASP A 163 -11.39 -7.19 9.42
C ASP A 163 -10.08 -7.96 9.15
N LEU A 164 -10.08 -8.96 8.27
CA LEU A 164 -8.87 -9.66 7.82
C LEU A 164 -7.96 -8.73 7.02
N VAL A 165 -6.69 -8.63 7.39
CA VAL A 165 -5.65 -7.99 6.58
C VAL A 165 -5.32 -8.88 5.39
N VAL A 166 -5.51 -8.35 4.19
CA VAL A 166 -5.26 -9.06 2.93
C VAL A 166 -3.96 -8.58 2.29
N LEU A 167 -3.79 -7.26 2.21
CA LEU A 167 -2.65 -6.63 1.56
C LEU A 167 -1.96 -5.67 2.53
N VAL A 168 -0.66 -5.53 2.36
CA VAL A 168 0.19 -4.59 3.10
C VAL A 168 1.07 -3.84 2.11
N GLU A 169 1.39 -2.60 2.44
CA GLU A 169 2.46 -1.90 1.74
C GLU A 169 3.83 -2.32 2.24
N ALA A 170 4.83 -2.28 1.36
CA ALA A 170 6.24 -2.31 1.77
C ALA A 170 7.12 -1.56 0.76
N ALA A 171 7.99 -0.69 1.28
CA ALA A 171 8.99 0.05 0.53
C ALA A 171 10.28 -0.77 0.36
N GLY A 172 11.04 -0.45 -0.69
CA GLY A 172 12.40 -0.96 -0.86
C GLY A 172 12.50 -2.48 -1.03
N SER A 173 11.42 -3.16 -1.40
CA SER A 173 11.36 -4.62 -1.54
C SER A 173 12.34 -5.17 -2.57
N ARG A 174 12.59 -4.41 -3.64
CA ARG A 174 13.35 -4.83 -4.84
C ARG A 174 12.78 -6.08 -5.54
N VAL A 175 11.57 -6.50 -5.16
CA VAL A 175 10.87 -7.65 -5.75
C VAL A 175 10.11 -7.15 -6.97
N HIS A 176 10.40 -7.72 -8.15
CA HIS A 176 9.68 -7.32 -9.35
C HIS A 176 8.18 -7.62 -9.21
N TRP A 177 7.29 -6.76 -9.70
CA TRP A 177 5.85 -6.95 -9.43
C TRP A 177 5.27 -8.28 -9.95
N MET A 178 5.82 -8.83 -11.03
CA MET A 178 5.45 -10.14 -11.56
C MET A 178 6.12 -11.33 -10.85
N GLU A 179 7.13 -11.07 -10.03
CA GLU A 179 7.88 -12.09 -9.30
C GLU A 179 7.04 -12.63 -8.12
N PRO A 180 6.90 -13.96 -8.00
CA PRO A 180 6.28 -14.58 -6.84
C PRO A 180 7.00 -14.20 -5.54
N GLY A 181 6.24 -13.95 -4.48
CA GLY A 181 6.81 -13.62 -3.18
C GLY A 181 5.89 -12.68 -2.42
N ASP A 182 5.53 -13.08 -1.21
CA ASP A 182 4.62 -12.37 -0.33
C ASP A 182 5.07 -12.63 1.13
N TYR A 183 4.48 -11.93 2.09
CA TYR A 183 4.86 -12.10 3.49
C TYR A 183 4.14 -13.30 4.10
N SER A 184 4.89 -14.25 4.65
CA SER A 184 4.32 -15.37 5.39
C SER A 184 4.05 -14.98 6.85
N ILE A 185 2.86 -15.31 7.36
CA ILE A 185 2.49 -15.15 8.77
C ILE A 185 3.52 -15.80 9.69
N ASP A 186 3.96 -17.01 9.33
CA ASP A 186 4.92 -17.77 10.13
C ASP A 186 6.25 -17.03 10.29
N ASN A 187 6.63 -16.23 9.29
CA ASN A 187 7.85 -15.44 9.33
C ASN A 187 7.64 -14.14 10.13
N ILE A 188 6.56 -13.41 9.90
CA ILE A 188 6.33 -12.10 10.53
C ILE A 188 5.92 -12.18 12.01
N THR A 189 5.45 -13.34 12.47
CA THR A 189 4.99 -13.54 13.87
C THR A 189 6.02 -14.22 14.76
N VAL A 190 7.23 -14.54 14.26
CA VAL A 190 8.30 -15.19 15.04
C VAL A 190 8.66 -14.36 16.28
N ASN A 191 8.67 -13.03 16.16
CA ASN A 191 8.93 -12.13 17.27
C ASN A 191 7.68 -11.30 17.60
N ARG A 192 6.91 -11.73 18.58
CA ARG A 192 5.66 -11.04 19.00
C ARG A 192 5.90 -9.67 19.65
N GLU A 193 7.12 -9.41 20.13
CA GLU A 193 7.50 -8.12 20.71
C GLU A 193 7.90 -7.09 19.64
N SER A 194 8.04 -7.53 18.37
CA SER A 194 8.34 -6.62 17.28
C SER A 194 7.17 -5.68 17.00
N LYS A 195 7.45 -4.64 16.23
CA LYS A 195 6.46 -3.72 15.70
C LYS A 195 6.17 -4.04 14.23
N ILE A 196 5.08 -3.52 13.70
CA ILE A 196 4.73 -3.69 12.29
C ILE A 196 5.84 -3.13 11.37
N GLY A 197 6.46 -2.01 11.74
CA GLY A 197 7.54 -1.37 10.97
C GLY A 197 8.83 -2.19 10.88
N ASP A 198 9.04 -3.16 11.78
CA ASP A 198 10.22 -4.04 11.75
C ASP A 198 10.12 -5.07 10.61
N TRP A 199 8.90 -5.37 10.16
CA TRP A 199 8.61 -6.36 9.11
C TRP A 199 8.22 -5.73 7.79
N PHE A 200 7.49 -4.62 7.86
CA PHE A 200 7.02 -3.89 6.70
C PHE A 200 7.62 -2.48 6.74
N ALA A 201 8.60 -2.24 5.87
CA ALA A 201 9.19 -0.92 5.74
C ALA A 201 8.16 0.01 5.09
N GLY A 202 7.35 0.72 5.88
CA GLY A 202 6.35 1.64 5.36
C GLY A 202 6.95 2.75 4.50
N ILE A 203 6.26 3.17 3.44
CA ILE A 203 6.77 4.20 2.52
C ILE A 203 6.94 5.56 3.22
N LEU A 204 6.03 5.89 4.13
CA LEU A 204 6.09 7.13 4.92
C LEU A 204 6.99 7.01 6.17
N GLN A 205 7.69 5.87 6.34
CA GLN A 205 8.55 5.50 7.47
C GLN A 205 7.84 5.40 8.83
N ASP A 206 6.95 6.33 9.15
CA ASP A 206 6.21 6.41 10.42
C ASP A 206 4.88 5.65 10.41
N CYS A 207 4.42 5.18 9.23
CA CYS A 207 3.24 4.33 9.11
C CYS A 207 3.37 3.26 8.03
N VAL A 208 2.57 2.21 8.18
CA VAL A 208 2.36 1.12 7.22
C VAL A 208 0.87 1.09 6.85
N HIS A 209 0.57 1.20 5.57
CA HIS A 209 -0.77 1.00 5.03
C HIS A 209 -1.11 -0.49 4.92
N VAL A 210 -2.28 -0.86 5.44
CA VAL A 210 -2.83 -2.21 5.37
C VAL A 210 -4.23 -2.15 4.77
N ALA A 211 -4.54 -3.09 3.88
CA ALA A 211 -5.85 -3.23 3.27
C ALA A 211 -6.58 -4.43 3.87
N PHE A 212 -7.82 -4.20 4.28
CA PHE A 212 -8.68 -5.22 4.87
C PHE A 212 -9.59 -5.86 3.81
N ALA A 213 -10.15 -7.02 4.14
CA ALA A 213 -11.06 -7.75 3.26
C ALA A 213 -12.35 -6.98 2.94
N ASP A 214 -12.77 -6.05 3.81
CA ASP A 214 -13.90 -5.14 3.56
C ASP A 214 -13.58 -3.98 2.61
N GLY A 215 -12.34 -3.88 2.15
CA GLY A 215 -11.88 -2.83 1.24
C GLY A 215 -11.49 -1.52 1.92
N GLU A 216 -11.49 -1.44 3.26
CA GLU A 216 -10.87 -0.31 3.94
C GLU A 216 -9.34 -0.41 3.92
N VAL A 217 -8.69 0.74 3.80
CA VAL A 217 -7.24 0.86 3.94
C VAL A 217 -6.94 1.76 5.13
N TRP A 218 -6.09 1.28 6.04
CA TRP A 218 -5.67 2.02 7.22
C TRP A 218 -4.16 2.23 7.17
N CYS A 219 -3.70 3.45 7.47
CA CYS A 219 -2.29 3.76 7.76
C CYS A 219 -2.10 3.56 9.27
N LEU A 220 -1.44 2.48 9.66
CA LEU A 220 -1.12 2.15 11.04
C LEU A 220 0.27 2.68 11.38
N SER A 221 0.47 3.21 12.57
CA SER A 221 1.80 3.61 13.04
C SER A 221 2.79 2.45 12.89
N SER A 222 4.00 2.75 12.43
CA SER A 222 5.11 1.78 12.36
C SER A 222 5.44 1.19 13.74
N ASP A 223 5.05 1.85 14.83
CA ASP A 223 5.18 1.40 16.21
C ASP A 223 4.04 0.49 16.70
N THR A 224 3.07 0.15 15.85
CA THR A 224 1.99 -0.79 16.20
C THR A 224 2.59 -2.13 16.60
N PRO A 225 2.36 -2.63 17.83
CA PRO A 225 2.87 -3.92 18.25
C PRO A 225 2.35 -5.05 17.35
N MET A 226 3.21 -5.98 16.97
CA MET A 226 2.82 -7.12 16.12
C MET A 226 1.69 -7.93 16.77
N LEU A 227 1.72 -8.07 18.10
CA LEU A 227 0.65 -8.72 18.87
C LEU A 227 -0.75 -8.08 18.67
N ALA A 228 -0.81 -6.78 18.37
CA ALA A 228 -2.09 -6.10 18.13
C ALA A 228 -2.66 -6.40 16.74
N ILE A 229 -1.79 -6.60 15.73
CA ILE A 229 -2.20 -6.88 14.34
C ILE A 229 -2.34 -8.39 14.07
N GLU A 230 -1.61 -9.24 14.78
CA GLU A 230 -1.58 -10.70 14.61
C GLU A 230 -2.97 -11.35 14.44
N PRO A 231 -4.00 -11.00 15.24
CA PRO A 231 -5.32 -11.61 15.06
C PRO A 231 -5.91 -11.35 13.67
N PHE A 232 -5.66 -10.19 13.09
CA PHE A 232 -6.19 -9.79 11.79
C PHE A 232 -5.40 -10.39 10.62
N LEU A 233 -4.30 -11.11 10.85
CA LEU A 233 -3.57 -11.79 9.78
C LEU A 233 -4.22 -13.12 9.39
N THR A 234 -5.09 -13.67 10.25
CA THR A 234 -5.81 -14.94 10.00
C THR A 234 -7.32 -14.73 10.01
N VAL A 235 -8.05 -15.54 9.25
CA VAL A 235 -9.52 -15.48 9.17
C VAL A 235 -10.14 -15.71 10.55
N ASP A 236 -9.70 -16.74 11.26
CA ASP A 236 -10.24 -17.08 12.57
C ASP A 236 -9.90 -16.05 13.65
N GLY A 237 -8.72 -15.43 13.58
CA GLY A 237 -8.36 -14.34 14.46
C GLY A 237 -9.20 -13.09 14.19
N ALA A 238 -9.41 -12.74 12.92
CA ALA A 238 -10.25 -11.61 12.51
C ALA A 238 -11.70 -11.78 12.99
N ARG A 239 -12.27 -12.99 12.88
CA ARG A 239 -13.62 -13.30 13.38
C ARG A 239 -13.82 -13.07 14.87
N ARG A 240 -12.75 -13.21 15.66
CA ARG A 240 -12.78 -13.11 17.14
C ARG A 240 -12.30 -11.76 17.66
N SER A 241 -11.93 -10.84 16.78
CA SER A 241 -11.28 -9.59 17.14
C SER A 241 -12.05 -8.42 16.56
N ASP A 242 -12.05 -7.30 17.28
CA ASP A 242 -12.61 -6.05 16.81
C ASP A 242 -11.47 -5.13 16.39
N ARG A 243 -11.35 -4.86 15.08
CA ARG A 243 -10.31 -3.99 14.51
C ARG A 243 -10.31 -2.60 15.14
N ASN A 244 -11.48 -2.00 15.35
CA ASN A 244 -11.56 -0.66 15.91
C ASN A 244 -11.12 -0.65 17.38
N ALA A 245 -11.56 -1.64 18.16
CA ALA A 245 -11.17 -1.73 19.57
C ALA A 245 -9.67 -1.93 19.75
N MET A 246 -9.02 -2.68 18.86
CA MET A 246 -7.60 -3.03 18.99
C MET A 246 -6.65 -2.06 18.28
N LEU A 247 -7.02 -1.58 17.08
CA LEU A 247 -6.10 -0.86 16.19
C LEU A 247 -6.36 0.65 16.08
N GLU A 248 -7.52 1.17 16.46
CA GLU A 248 -7.87 2.60 16.24
C GLU A 248 -6.85 3.54 16.91
N ARG A 249 -6.31 3.18 18.08
CA ARG A 249 -5.28 3.98 18.77
C ARG A 249 -3.95 4.09 18.02
N TYR A 250 -3.71 3.20 17.06
CA TYR A 250 -2.50 3.17 16.25
C TYR A 250 -2.71 3.76 14.86
N ARG A 251 -3.96 4.05 14.49
CA ARG A 251 -4.29 4.63 13.20
C ARG A 251 -3.72 6.05 13.09
N ILE A 252 -3.01 6.31 12.01
CA ILE A 252 -2.52 7.64 11.64
C ILE A 252 -3.43 8.18 10.52
N GLY A 253 -4.04 9.35 10.76
CA GLY A 253 -4.90 10.02 9.78
C GLY A 253 -6.38 9.61 9.82
N GLY A 254 -7.14 10.11 8.84
CA GLY A 254 -8.60 9.93 8.76
C GLY A 254 -9.07 8.61 8.15
N ARG A 255 -10.39 8.40 8.10
CA ARG A 255 -11.01 7.25 7.43
C ARG A 255 -11.03 7.41 5.91
N HIS A 256 -10.35 6.51 5.20
CA HIS A 256 -10.50 6.32 3.76
C HIS A 256 -11.20 4.98 3.52
N LYS A 257 -12.49 5.04 3.16
CA LYS A 257 -13.28 3.86 2.82
C LYS A 257 -13.58 3.89 1.34
N LEU A 258 -13.20 2.84 0.62
CA LEU A 258 -13.70 2.60 -0.72
C LEU A 258 -15.11 2.01 -0.59
N ASP A 259 -16.12 2.69 -1.10
CA ASP A 259 -17.46 2.09 -1.17
C ASP A 259 -17.48 1.08 -2.33
N LEU A 260 -17.30 -0.20 -2.00
CA LEU A 260 -17.37 -1.29 -2.97
C LEU A 260 -18.73 -1.38 -3.68
N HIS A 261 -19.82 -0.90 -3.04
CA HIS A 261 -21.13 -0.82 -3.69
C HIS A 261 -21.18 0.31 -4.74
N GLU A 262 -20.41 1.38 -4.57
CA GLU A 262 -20.26 2.41 -5.61
C GLU A 262 -19.50 1.89 -6.81
N LEU A 263 -18.45 1.10 -6.61
CA LEU A 263 -17.66 0.57 -7.72
C LEU A 263 -18.41 -0.46 -8.56
N ASN A 264 -19.29 -1.25 -7.94
CA ASN A 264 -20.18 -2.15 -8.66
C ASN A 264 -21.23 -1.42 -9.52
N ARG A 265 -21.49 -0.13 -9.30
CA ARG A 265 -22.37 0.68 -10.17
C ARG A 265 -21.71 1.09 -11.49
N TYR A 266 -20.40 0.91 -11.65
CA TYR A 266 -19.63 1.27 -12.85
C TYR A 266 -19.22 0.07 -13.71
N ARG A 267 -19.71 -1.13 -13.38
CA ARG A 267 -19.64 -2.33 -14.23
C ARG A 267 -20.91 -2.46 -15.05
#